data_AF-A0ABD1J7X6-F1
#
_entry.id   AF-A0ABD1J7X6-F1
#
_cell.length_a   1.000
_cell.length_b   1.000
_cell.length_c   1.000
_cell.angle_alpha   90.00
_cell.angle_beta   90.00
_cell.angle_gamma   90.00
#
_symmetry.space_group_name_H-M   'P 1'
#
loop_
_entity.id
_entity.type
_entity.pdbx_description
1 polymer ?
#
loop_
_entity_poly.entity_id
_entity_poly.type
_entity_poly.pdbx_seq_one_letter_code
_entity_poly.pdbx_strand_id
1 'polypeptide(L)'
;MEDVRPPSPLLHLDLNNFDTPGADGCRYVLTSPRSLESCSKLGVKPVELLFKSLSEFIEENKDMPLEAVGTLHDAHEKERLRLLRLCRQERDRLIERGGGIGAALKQFTVLETVVEHMMNEQSTDCKSRMTTTDGQEGLGKKCVPTLARRRSVSFSETTTPLTGCGDCLVPKHEARLKSAQRQMGNSTISLGDLRHSQATEKELERLTRDIQSKLSITVPEKDRKIAALMLVRHEDEWSRQQLSLWEERQREEEQRREEERRLHSERLRRRELLRRIRRWQEDVEARRRRRVRQEEQQAELREQEMARHEERWRRLAVEQEARRRERAEAARREAEERKHLQERLLHDKERQEVQERERELRLAQRREQRARRSRRSQERRERRRLQQDNCREQLRHMLLQREAQEQSQAQEAARRHLLEQKLLRSGQNRAHLLQARIQELQLRAAREEEQIRLAQQRAGWQRRQLLREKKVLAQLGQQRLQQAEQRARLQRSRRVQRLRQENRRKELSHRQLQQRVREQEEAERELRQRAAEQKEWRCERLQRQREEMQRESRKVAEASFHMRERVREQTCSRSFQKMALEAQLFSSLGKLKL
;
A
#
# COMPACT_ATOMS: atom_id res chain seq x y z
N MET A 1 44.41 18.28 -14.27
CA MET A 1 43.16 17.74 -14.82
C MET A 1 42.36 17.24 -13.64
N GLU A 2 41.39 18.03 -13.19
CA GLU A 2 40.46 17.61 -12.14
C GLU A 2 39.48 16.63 -12.77
N ASP A 3 39.53 15.36 -12.34
CA ASP A 3 38.55 14.35 -12.71
C ASP A 3 37.20 14.73 -12.10
N VAL A 4 36.41 15.46 -12.86
CA VAL A 4 34.99 15.71 -12.58
C VAL A 4 34.27 14.35 -12.73
N ARG A 5 34.22 13.59 -11.64
CA ARG A 5 33.36 12.39 -11.55
C ARG A 5 31.93 12.83 -11.87
N PRO A 6 31.26 12.19 -12.86
CA PRO A 6 29.86 12.49 -13.11
C PRO A 6 29.05 12.18 -11.84
N PRO A 7 28.03 13.00 -11.50
CA PRO A 7 27.20 12.75 -10.34
C PRO A 7 26.52 11.38 -10.52
N SER A 8 26.88 10.43 -9.67
CA SER A 8 26.27 9.10 -9.64
C SER A 8 24.75 9.27 -9.54
N PRO A 9 23.94 8.53 -10.31
CA PRO A 9 22.50 8.55 -10.11
C PRO A 9 22.22 8.27 -8.64
N LEU A 10 21.40 9.09 -7.97
CA LEU A 10 21.04 8.94 -6.57
C LEU A 10 20.39 7.57 -6.37
N LEU A 11 21.20 6.57 -6.04
CA LEU A 11 20.76 5.22 -5.77
C LEU A 11 19.88 5.25 -4.51
N HIS A 12 18.72 4.62 -4.60
CA HIS A 12 17.81 4.52 -3.46
C HIS A 12 18.31 3.43 -2.52
N LEU A 13 19.05 3.84 -1.48
CA LEU A 13 19.67 3.00 -0.48
C LEU A 13 18.83 3.04 0.81
N ASP A 14 18.39 1.87 1.25
CA ASP A 14 17.62 1.60 2.43
C ASP A 14 18.24 0.47 3.28
N LEU A 15 17.67 0.21 4.47
CA LEU A 15 18.18 -0.80 5.42
C LEU A 15 18.17 -2.24 4.88
N ASN A 16 17.60 -2.48 3.69
CA ASN A 16 17.53 -3.80 3.08
C ASN A 16 18.46 -3.95 1.87
N ASN A 17 18.96 -2.86 1.28
CA ASN A 17 19.77 -2.89 0.06
C ASN A 17 21.11 -2.13 0.14
N PHE A 18 21.46 -1.53 1.28
CA PHE A 18 22.71 -0.78 1.45
C PHE A 18 23.99 -1.65 1.36
N ASP A 19 23.90 -2.95 1.68
CA ASP A 19 25.03 -3.92 1.60
C ASP A 19 25.12 -4.63 0.22
N THR A 20 24.50 -4.07 -0.84
CA THR A 20 24.57 -4.69 -2.18
C THR A 20 25.82 -4.22 -2.92
N PRO A 21 26.43 -5.05 -3.80
CA PRO A 21 27.66 -4.67 -4.53
C PRO A 21 27.49 -3.47 -5.47
N GLY A 22 26.25 -3.06 -5.76
CA GLY A 22 25.95 -1.82 -6.50
C GLY A 22 25.98 -0.56 -5.62
N ALA A 23 26.03 -0.72 -4.30
CA ALA A 23 26.19 0.36 -3.31
C ALA A 23 27.67 0.61 -2.96
N ASP A 24 28.56 -0.33 -3.27
CA ASP A 24 30.01 -0.21 -3.06
C ASP A 24 30.56 1.00 -3.84
N GLY A 25 31.06 2.00 -3.12
CA GLY A 25 31.57 3.25 -3.69
C GLY A 25 30.57 4.42 -3.74
N CYS A 26 29.36 4.27 -3.19
CA CYS A 26 28.41 5.37 -3.02
C CYS A 26 28.86 6.36 -1.94
N ARG A 27 28.65 7.67 -2.17
CA ARG A 27 28.97 8.74 -1.20
C ARG A 27 28.12 8.68 0.07
N TYR A 28 26.91 8.13 0.00
CA TYR A 28 25.95 8.08 1.09
C TYR A 28 25.61 6.62 1.44
N VAL A 29 25.51 6.32 2.74
CA VAL A 29 25.18 4.96 3.23
C VAL A 29 23.67 4.66 3.09
N LEU A 30 22.82 5.63 3.41
CA LEU A 30 21.36 5.53 3.27
C LEU A 30 20.83 6.79 2.60
N THR A 31 19.89 6.64 1.67
CA THR A 31 19.21 7.75 0.98
C THR A 31 17.69 7.71 1.15
N SER A 32 17.16 6.63 1.72
CA SER A 32 15.73 6.47 2.00
C SER A 32 15.32 7.27 3.25
N PRO A 33 14.38 8.24 3.15
CA PRO A 33 13.97 9.08 4.28
C PRO A 33 13.47 8.27 5.49
N ARG A 34 12.72 7.19 5.25
CA ARG A 34 12.20 6.31 6.30
C ARG A 34 13.30 5.53 7.02
N SER A 35 14.37 5.15 6.31
CA SER A 35 15.53 4.49 6.91
C SER A 35 16.34 5.47 7.76
N LEU A 36 16.52 6.70 7.28
CA LEU A 36 17.20 7.75 8.03
C LEU A 36 16.42 8.12 9.29
N GLU A 37 15.08 8.21 9.19
CA GLU A 37 14.21 8.45 10.34
C GLU A 37 14.26 7.30 11.35
N SER A 38 14.28 6.03 10.92
CA SER A 38 14.40 4.89 11.84
C SER A 38 15.75 4.89 12.59
N CYS A 39 16.84 5.20 11.89
CA CYS A 39 18.16 5.30 12.52
C CYS A 39 18.22 6.48 13.50
N SER A 40 17.67 7.65 13.12
CA SER A 40 17.61 8.83 13.97
C SER A 40 16.79 8.61 15.25
N LYS A 41 15.65 7.91 15.18
CA LYS A 41 14.84 7.58 16.37
C LYS A 41 15.55 6.66 17.35
N LEU A 42 16.43 5.81 16.87
CA LEU A 42 17.21 4.88 17.68
C LEU A 42 18.59 5.44 18.05
N GLY A 43 18.94 6.65 17.61
CA GLY A 43 20.26 7.25 17.85
C GLY A 43 21.41 6.54 17.14
N VAL A 44 21.12 5.67 16.16
CA VAL A 44 22.12 4.87 15.44
C VAL A 44 22.62 5.65 14.24
N LYS A 45 23.93 5.76 14.05
CA LYS A 45 24.48 6.39 12.84
C LYS A 45 24.47 5.39 11.69
N PRO A 46 24.09 5.76 10.45
CA PRO A 46 24.12 4.85 9.31
C PRO A 46 25.46 4.15 9.08
N VAL A 47 26.58 4.82 9.40
CA VAL A 47 27.95 4.28 9.27
C VAL A 47 28.20 3.10 10.23
N GLU A 48 27.56 3.07 11.40
CA GLU A 48 27.68 1.98 12.39
C GLU A 48 27.02 0.68 11.92
N LEU A 49 26.17 0.75 10.89
CA LEU A 49 25.52 -0.41 10.30
C LEU A 49 26.35 -1.07 9.19
N LEU A 50 27.45 -0.44 8.76
CA LEU A 50 28.34 -1.00 7.76
C LEU A 50 29.14 -2.17 8.33
N PHE A 51 29.37 -3.18 7.51
CA PHE A 51 30.23 -4.29 7.88
C PHE A 51 31.68 -3.82 7.95
N LYS A 52 32.32 -4.04 9.09
CA LYS A 52 33.77 -3.90 9.24
C LYS A 52 34.42 -5.26 9.17
N SER A 53 35.44 -5.40 8.30
CA SER A 53 36.13 -6.68 8.15
C SER A 53 37.04 -6.97 9.34
N LEU A 54 37.32 -8.25 9.59
CA LEU A 54 38.27 -8.63 10.65
C LEU A 54 39.67 -8.01 10.42
N SER A 55 40.06 -7.86 9.14
CA SER A 55 41.33 -7.22 8.76
C SER A 55 41.39 -5.76 9.21
N GLU A 56 40.31 -4.99 9.07
CA GLU A 56 40.23 -3.61 9.55
C GLU A 56 40.32 -3.54 11.09
N PHE A 57 39.69 -4.49 11.79
CA PHE A 57 39.79 -4.59 13.25
C PHE A 57 41.21 -4.90 13.74
N ILE A 58 41.95 -5.74 13.01
CA ILE A 58 43.36 -6.05 13.28
C ILE A 58 44.24 -4.82 13.05
N GLU A 59 43.95 -4.02 12.02
CA GLU A 59 44.68 -2.78 11.75
C GLU A 59 44.41 -1.68 12.78
N GLU A 60 43.18 -1.60 13.31
CA GLU A 60 42.80 -0.67 14.39
C GLU A 60 43.38 -1.08 15.76
N ASN A 61 43.61 -2.38 16.00
CA ASN A 61 44.03 -2.94 17.29
C ASN A 61 45.34 -3.74 17.19
N LYS A 62 46.38 -3.14 16.59
CA LYS A 62 47.69 -3.79 16.36
C LYS A 62 48.40 -4.25 17.63
N ASP A 63 48.06 -3.67 18.78
CA ASP A 63 48.71 -3.93 20.07
C ASP A 63 48.04 -5.06 20.88
N MET A 64 47.00 -5.68 20.34
CA MET A 64 46.26 -6.75 21.01
C MET A 64 46.48 -8.13 20.37
N PRO A 65 46.46 -9.22 21.17
CA PRO A 65 46.58 -10.57 20.63
C PRO A 65 45.41 -10.90 19.71
N LEU A 66 45.68 -11.67 18.65
CA LEU A 66 44.72 -11.96 17.57
C LEU A 66 43.39 -12.56 18.09
N GLU A 67 43.46 -13.39 19.13
CA GLU A 67 42.29 -14.00 19.77
C GLU A 67 41.39 -12.94 20.44
N ALA A 68 41.99 -11.95 21.12
CA ALA A 68 41.24 -10.86 21.74
C ALA A 68 40.58 -9.97 20.68
N VAL A 69 41.28 -9.67 19.58
CA VAL A 69 40.72 -8.92 18.44
C VAL A 69 39.56 -9.67 17.79
N GLY A 70 39.66 -11.00 17.65
CA GLY A 70 38.57 -11.85 17.17
C GLY A 70 37.33 -11.76 18.07
N THR A 71 37.50 -11.84 19.39
CA THR A 71 36.36 -11.72 20.32
C THR A 71 35.70 -10.33 20.29
N LEU A 72 36.49 -9.27 20.09
CA LEU A 72 35.96 -7.90 19.92
C LEU A 72 35.23 -7.72 18.59
N HIS A 73 35.76 -8.28 17.51
CA HIS A 73 35.09 -8.28 16.20
C HIS A 73 33.75 -9.02 16.27
N ASP A 74 33.71 -10.18 16.92
CA ASP A 74 32.47 -10.94 17.13
C ASP A 74 31.45 -10.16 17.97
N ALA A 75 31.90 -9.47 19.03
CA ALA A 75 31.03 -8.63 19.86
C ALA A 75 30.49 -7.43 19.06
N HIS A 76 31.34 -6.79 18.26
CA HIS A 76 30.96 -5.70 17.38
C HIS A 76 29.95 -6.14 16.31
N GLU A 77 30.17 -7.28 15.65
CA GLU A 77 29.25 -7.80 14.63
C GLU A 77 27.90 -8.20 15.24
N LYS A 78 27.91 -8.79 16.45
CA LYS A 78 26.68 -9.08 17.20
C LYS A 78 25.88 -7.81 17.50
N GLU A 79 26.53 -6.74 17.96
CA GLU A 79 25.86 -5.47 18.26
C GLU A 79 25.40 -4.77 16.98
N ARG A 80 26.20 -4.76 15.91
CA ARG A 80 25.81 -4.27 14.58
C ARG A 80 24.53 -4.94 14.08
N LEU A 81 24.47 -6.28 14.11
CA LEU A 81 23.30 -7.03 13.67
C LEU A 81 22.07 -6.76 14.55
N ARG A 82 22.27 -6.53 15.84
CA ARG A 82 21.20 -6.13 16.78
C ARG A 82 20.66 -4.75 16.43
N LEU A 83 21.53 -3.75 16.24
CA LEU A 83 21.15 -2.39 15.84
C LEU A 83 20.44 -2.38 14.49
N LEU A 84 20.97 -3.12 13.50
CA LEU A 84 20.35 -3.24 12.18
C LEU A 84 18.93 -3.83 12.26
N ARG A 85 18.73 -4.84 13.11
CA ARG A 85 17.42 -5.45 13.35
C ARG A 85 16.45 -4.44 13.97
N LEU A 86 16.88 -3.68 14.97
CA LEU A 86 16.05 -2.65 15.61
C LEU A 86 15.68 -1.55 14.60
N CYS A 87 16.63 -1.06 13.81
CA CYS A 87 16.39 -0.08 12.75
C CYS A 87 15.38 -0.57 11.71
N ARG A 88 15.46 -1.84 11.29
CA ARG A 88 14.47 -2.45 10.37
C ARG A 88 13.08 -2.51 11.00
N GLN A 89 12.97 -2.92 12.26
CA GLN A 89 11.69 -2.96 12.98
C GLN A 89 11.06 -1.57 13.12
N GLU A 90 11.84 -0.54 13.46
CA GLU A 90 11.33 0.83 13.54
C GLU A 90 10.91 1.37 12.17
N ARG A 91 11.65 1.03 11.11
CA ARG A 91 11.25 1.36 9.74
C ARG A 91 9.93 0.70 9.36
N ASP A 92 9.72 -0.57 9.72
CA ASP A 92 8.46 -1.27 9.45
C ASP A 92 7.30 -0.65 10.25
N ARG A 93 7.53 -0.30 11.52
CA ARG A 93 6.58 0.49 12.34
C ARG A 93 6.23 1.83 11.70
N LEU A 94 7.20 2.52 11.10
CA LEU A 94 6.97 3.76 10.35
C LEU A 94 6.13 3.53 9.09
N ILE A 95 6.34 2.42 8.40
CA ILE A 95 5.56 2.04 7.22
C ILE A 95 4.11 1.72 7.61
N GLU A 96 3.90 0.99 8.71
CA GLU A 96 2.57 0.65 9.24
C GLU A 96 1.84 1.90 9.75
N ARG A 97 2.53 2.76 10.51
CA ARG A 97 1.97 4.01 11.05
C ARG A 97 1.68 5.04 9.95
N GLY A 98 2.46 5.06 8.87
CA GLY A 98 2.24 5.91 7.69
C GLY A 98 1.22 5.37 6.67
N GLY A 99 0.64 4.19 6.92
CA GLY A 99 -0.38 3.57 6.06
C GLY A 99 -1.81 4.10 6.25
N GLY A 100 -2.04 4.92 7.27
CA GLY A 100 -3.31 5.60 7.50
C GLY A 100 -3.06 7.00 8.05
N ILE A 101 -3.70 7.99 7.44
CA ILE A 101 -3.66 9.42 7.79
C ILE A 101 -2.47 10.16 7.16
N GLY A 102 -2.76 10.89 6.08
CA GLY A 102 -1.89 11.95 5.61
C GLY A 102 -1.84 13.07 6.65
N ALA A 103 -0.70 13.24 7.31
CA ALA A 103 -0.37 14.45 8.05
C ALA A 103 1.15 14.54 8.26
N ALA A 104 1.67 15.75 8.05
CA ALA A 104 3.01 16.23 8.41
C ALA A 104 4.20 15.74 7.56
N LEU A 105 4.19 16.08 6.28
CA LEU A 105 5.43 16.48 5.59
C LEU A 105 5.90 17.81 6.21
N LYS A 106 6.77 17.74 7.22
CA LYS A 106 7.69 18.85 7.49
C LYS A 106 8.85 18.72 6.51
N GLN A 107 8.93 19.68 5.61
CA GLN A 107 10.10 19.95 4.79
C GLN A 107 11.31 20.12 5.71
N PHE A 108 12.34 19.31 5.53
CA PHE A 108 13.68 19.68 5.98
C PHE A 108 14.52 19.98 4.75
N THR A 109 14.81 21.26 4.61
CA THR A 109 15.79 21.88 3.76
C THR A 109 17.21 21.54 4.22
N VAL A 110 18.08 21.35 3.22
CA VAL A 110 19.48 21.78 3.17
C VAL A 110 20.55 20.88 3.81
N LEU A 111 21.47 20.50 2.93
CA LEU A 111 22.86 20.13 3.15
C LEU A 111 23.56 21.09 4.12
N GLU A 112 24.12 20.58 5.22
CA GLU A 112 25.28 21.24 5.81
C GLU A 112 26.25 20.21 6.40
N THR A 113 27.50 20.52 6.16
CA THR A 113 28.73 19.79 6.34
C THR A 113 29.26 19.87 7.78
N VAL A 114 30.08 18.87 8.15
CA VAL A 114 31.26 18.98 9.05
C VAL A 114 31.04 18.86 10.58
N VAL A 115 31.53 17.71 11.09
CA VAL A 115 32.50 17.55 12.21
C VAL A 115 32.03 17.58 13.70
N GLU A 116 32.33 16.43 14.33
CA GLU A 116 32.80 16.16 15.72
C GLU A 116 31.89 15.95 16.96
N HIS A 117 32.39 14.96 17.74
CA HIS A 117 32.29 14.62 19.17
C HIS A 117 30.91 14.30 19.80
N MET A 118 30.63 13.05 20.21
CA MET A 118 31.14 12.23 21.35
C MET A 118 30.55 12.61 22.72
N MET A 119 30.12 11.54 23.44
CA MET A 119 29.69 11.40 24.85
C MET A 119 28.16 11.53 25.07
N ASN A 120 27.49 10.40 25.36
CA ASN A 120 27.17 9.84 26.69
C ASN A 120 26.30 10.79 27.54
N GLU A 121 25.32 10.38 28.35
CA GLU A 121 24.61 9.15 28.68
C GLU A 121 23.50 9.59 29.68
N GLN A 122 22.73 8.64 30.23
CA GLN A 122 21.75 8.80 31.33
C GLN A 122 20.39 9.35 30.85
N SER A 123 19.23 8.78 31.20
CA SER A 123 18.88 8.16 32.46
C SER A 123 17.51 7.47 32.32
N THR A 124 17.36 6.37 33.06
CA THR A 124 16.14 5.78 33.66
C THR A 124 14.97 5.39 32.74
N ASP A 125 14.75 4.10 32.50
CA ASP A 125 14.10 3.13 33.40
C ASP A 125 12.62 3.47 33.67
N CYS A 126 11.72 2.62 33.17
CA CYS A 126 10.70 1.94 33.98
C CYS A 126 9.59 1.28 33.13
N LYS A 127 9.55 -0.05 33.27
CA LYS A 127 8.37 -0.87 33.58
C LYS A 127 7.28 -1.14 32.53
N SER A 128 7.34 -2.41 32.11
CA SER A 128 6.26 -3.42 32.19
C SER A 128 5.02 -3.24 31.32
N ARG A 129 4.75 -4.20 30.43
CA ARG A 129 3.89 -5.38 30.70
C ARG A 129 3.73 -6.17 29.39
N MET A 130 4.28 -7.38 29.34
CA MET A 130 4.04 -8.35 28.28
C MET A 130 3.19 -9.49 28.87
N THR A 131 2.11 -9.85 28.18
CA THR A 131 1.42 -11.15 28.32
C THR A 131 1.39 -11.80 26.95
N THR A 132 2.24 -12.83 26.81
CA THR A 132 1.99 -14.13 26.16
C THR A 132 0.92 -14.21 25.06
N THR A 133 1.32 -14.57 23.83
CA THR A 133 1.19 -15.94 23.26
C THR A 133 1.66 -16.00 21.81
N ASP A 134 2.62 -16.89 21.56
CA ASP A 134 2.89 -17.78 20.42
C ASP A 134 2.35 -17.50 19.01
N GLY A 135 3.25 -17.74 18.03
CA GLY A 135 2.86 -18.41 16.78
C GLY A 135 3.40 -17.83 15.48
N GLN A 136 4.68 -18.13 15.19
CA GLN A 136 5.26 -18.54 13.89
C GLN A 136 4.62 -18.03 12.57
N GLU A 137 5.37 -17.29 11.76
CA GLU A 137 6.09 -17.77 10.56
C GLU A 137 5.16 -18.42 9.51
N GLY A 138 5.11 -18.02 8.24
CA GLY A 138 5.92 -17.12 7.45
C GLY A 138 5.61 -17.31 5.96
N LEU A 139 6.24 -16.47 5.15
CA LEU A 139 6.57 -16.70 3.73
C LEU A 139 5.45 -16.56 2.70
N GLY A 140 5.26 -15.30 2.32
CA GLY A 140 4.78 -14.93 1.00
C GLY A 140 5.76 -15.35 -0.11
N LYS A 141 5.21 -16.00 -1.13
CA LYS A 141 5.79 -16.05 -2.47
C LYS A 141 4.97 -15.19 -3.42
N LYS A 142 5.71 -14.35 -4.12
CA LYS A 142 5.35 -13.43 -5.20
C LYS A 142 4.44 -14.09 -6.24
N CYS A 143 3.46 -13.35 -6.76
CA CYS A 143 2.76 -13.66 -8.01
C CYS A 143 2.62 -12.39 -8.84
N VAL A 144 3.29 -12.39 -9.99
CA VAL A 144 3.07 -11.52 -11.15
C VAL A 144 1.80 -12.02 -11.87
N PRO A 145 1.00 -11.16 -12.51
CA PRO A 145 -0.34 -11.52 -12.99
C PRO A 145 -0.28 -12.17 -14.38
N THR A 146 -1.17 -13.13 -14.62
CA THR A 146 -1.47 -13.60 -15.98
C THR A 146 -2.98 -13.67 -16.19
N LEU A 147 -3.43 -12.90 -17.17
CA LEU A 147 -4.77 -12.89 -17.75
C LEU A 147 -4.86 -13.97 -18.85
N ALA A 148 -5.95 -14.74 -18.87
CA ALA A 148 -6.71 -15.20 -20.05
C ALA A 148 -7.77 -16.22 -19.58
N ARG A 149 -9.08 -15.97 -19.68
CA ARG A 149 -9.98 -16.02 -20.87
C ARG A 149 -10.56 -17.43 -21.13
N ARG A 150 -11.90 -17.43 -21.33
CA ARG A 150 -12.84 -18.45 -21.91
C ARG A 150 -13.81 -18.97 -20.85
N ARG A 151 -15.09 -19.24 -21.14
CA ARG A 151 -15.91 -19.11 -22.36
C ARG A 151 -17.38 -19.14 -21.90
N SER A 152 -18.20 -18.32 -22.54
CA SER A 152 -19.65 -18.44 -22.56
C SER A 152 -20.06 -19.62 -23.46
N VAL A 153 -21.04 -20.39 -23.01
CA VAL A 153 -21.92 -21.22 -23.85
C VAL A 153 -23.35 -21.06 -23.31
N SER A 154 -24.24 -20.84 -24.27
CA SER A 154 -25.68 -20.58 -24.25
C SER A 154 -26.55 -21.78 -23.84
N PHE A 155 -27.82 -21.49 -23.50
CA PHE A 155 -29.11 -22.23 -23.69
C PHE A 155 -29.94 -22.09 -22.38
N SER A 156 -31.25 -21.81 -22.31
CA SER A 156 -32.36 -21.58 -23.24
C SER A 156 -33.53 -20.98 -22.45
N GLU A 157 -34.49 -20.40 -23.18
CA GLU A 157 -35.73 -19.78 -22.72
C GLU A 157 -36.67 -20.76 -21.99
N THR A 158 -37.50 -20.22 -21.09
CA THR A 158 -38.85 -20.73 -20.84
C THR A 158 -39.76 -19.59 -20.38
N THR A 159 -40.71 -19.29 -21.26
CA THR A 159 -42.07 -18.75 -21.05
C THR A 159 -42.73 -19.31 -19.77
N THR A 160 -43.58 -18.62 -18.99
CA THR A 160 -44.82 -17.85 -19.25
C THR A 160 -45.29 -17.23 -17.89
N PRO A 161 -46.42 -16.49 -17.77
CA PRO A 161 -46.60 -15.33 -16.89
C PRO A 161 -47.51 -15.62 -15.68
N LEU A 162 -47.76 -14.61 -14.83
CA LEU A 162 -48.98 -14.31 -14.04
C LEU A 162 -48.62 -13.10 -13.13
N THR A 163 -49.23 -11.93 -13.30
CA THR A 163 -50.55 -11.50 -12.79
C THR A 163 -50.55 -11.18 -11.30
N GLY A 164 -50.94 -9.94 -10.97
CA GLY A 164 -51.65 -9.62 -9.73
C GLY A 164 -50.98 -8.60 -8.80
N CYS A 165 -51.50 -7.38 -8.84
CA CYS A 165 -51.82 -6.44 -7.74
C CYS A 165 -50.74 -6.10 -6.69
N GLY A 166 -50.61 -4.86 -6.21
CA GLY A 166 -51.49 -3.72 -6.35
C GLY A 166 -50.84 -2.46 -5.80
N ASP A 167 -51.34 -1.34 -6.31
CA ASP A 167 -51.62 -0.09 -5.60
C ASP A 167 -50.75 0.25 -4.39
N CYS A 168 -49.67 1.00 -4.63
CA CYS A 168 -49.17 1.96 -3.65
C CYS A 168 -49.64 3.34 -4.07
N LEU A 169 -50.91 3.61 -3.78
CA LEU A 169 -51.45 4.96 -3.73
C LEU A 169 -50.62 5.78 -2.75
N VAL A 170 -50.16 6.90 -3.30
CA VAL A 170 -49.45 8.00 -2.66
C VAL A 170 -50.21 8.52 -1.43
N PRO A 171 -49.52 9.08 -0.42
CA PRO A 171 -49.93 10.42 -0.02
C PRO A 171 -48.82 11.44 -0.23
N LYS A 172 -49.17 12.47 -1.00
CA LYS A 172 -48.41 13.69 -1.20
C LYS A 172 -48.40 14.38 0.16
N HIS A 173 -47.21 14.65 0.69
CA HIS A 173 -47.04 15.68 1.71
C HIS A 173 -47.16 17.06 1.03
N GLU A 174 -48.39 17.48 0.76
CA GLU A 174 -48.75 18.88 0.55
C GLU A 174 -49.69 19.30 1.68
N ALA A 175 -49.11 19.75 2.79
CA ALA A 175 -49.79 20.59 3.77
C ALA A 175 -48.77 21.13 4.78
N ARG A 176 -48.11 22.25 4.45
CA ARG A 176 -47.70 23.18 5.51
C ARG A 176 -47.47 24.59 4.96
N LEU A 177 -48.09 25.52 5.67
CA LEU A 177 -47.89 26.96 5.66
C LEU A 177 -48.58 27.73 4.53
N LYS A 178 -49.91 27.74 4.57
CA LYS A 178 -50.69 28.95 4.31
C LYS A 178 -51.72 29.18 5.42
N SER A 179 -51.89 30.47 5.72
CA SER A 179 -52.92 31.12 6.53
C SER A 179 -52.98 30.82 8.04
N ALA A 180 -52.29 31.66 8.80
CA ALA A 180 -52.84 32.24 10.02
C ALA A 180 -52.49 33.74 10.07
N GLN A 181 -52.73 34.46 8.97
CA GLN A 181 -52.90 35.90 9.03
C GLN A 181 -54.32 36.15 9.54
N ARG A 182 -54.49 36.14 10.86
CA ARG A 182 -55.74 36.53 11.51
C ARG A 182 -56.05 37.96 11.08
N GLN A 183 -57.14 38.13 10.33
CA GLN A 183 -57.88 39.37 10.27
C GLN A 183 -58.22 39.77 11.71
N MET A 184 -57.55 40.78 12.24
CA MET A 184 -58.02 41.50 13.42
C MET A 184 -59.18 42.40 12.97
N GLY A 185 -60.32 41.77 12.68
CA GLY A 185 -61.60 42.46 12.57
C GLY A 185 -62.15 42.64 13.97
N ASN A 186 -62.40 43.89 14.36
CA ASN A 186 -63.03 44.29 15.63
C ASN A 186 -64.44 43.72 15.74
N SER A 187 -64.53 42.44 16.07
CA SER A 187 -65.73 41.75 16.51
C SER A 187 -65.52 41.40 17.97
N THR A 188 -66.48 41.80 18.80
CA THR A 188 -66.57 41.47 20.22
C THR A 188 -66.68 39.95 20.38
N ILE A 189 -65.54 39.25 20.42
CA ILE A 189 -65.48 37.80 20.69
C ILE A 189 -66.07 37.56 22.08
N SER A 190 -67.23 36.90 22.13
CA SER A 190 -67.91 36.51 23.37
C SER A 190 -67.06 35.48 24.12
N LEU A 191 -67.14 35.46 25.46
CA LEU A 191 -66.44 34.48 26.31
C LEU A 191 -66.74 33.01 25.94
N GLY A 192 -67.89 32.77 25.29
CA GLY A 192 -68.30 31.45 24.82
C GLY A 192 -67.42 30.87 23.69
N ASP A 193 -66.88 31.71 22.80
CA ASP A 193 -66.11 31.25 21.63
C ASP A 193 -64.69 30.78 21.98
N LEU A 194 -64.25 30.98 23.22
CA LEU A 194 -62.92 30.61 23.70
C LEU A 194 -62.91 29.29 24.48
N ARG A 195 -64.09 28.77 24.86
CA ARG A 195 -64.23 27.48 25.56
C ARG A 195 -64.29 26.35 24.52
N HIS A 196 -63.12 25.86 24.11
CA HIS A 196 -63.02 24.80 23.09
C HIS A 196 -63.14 23.37 23.67
N SER A 197 -63.07 23.22 25.01
CA SER A 197 -63.15 21.94 25.72
C SER A 197 -63.84 22.12 27.09
N GLN A 198 -64.74 21.20 27.46
CA GLN A 198 -65.39 21.21 28.80
C GLN A 198 -64.36 21.07 29.94
N ALA A 199 -63.15 20.58 29.66
CA ALA A 199 -62.09 20.45 30.66
C ALA A 199 -61.48 21.81 31.02
N THR A 200 -61.11 22.63 30.02
CA THR A 200 -60.58 24.00 30.24
C THR A 200 -61.60 24.90 30.91
N GLU A 201 -62.88 24.70 30.61
CA GLU A 201 -63.99 25.39 31.25
C GLU A 201 -64.10 25.08 32.74
N LYS A 202 -64.10 23.79 33.10
CA LYS A 202 -64.13 23.35 34.51
C LYS A 202 -62.90 23.82 35.29
N GLU A 203 -61.74 23.86 34.63
CA GLU A 203 -60.48 24.29 35.23
C GLU A 203 -60.43 25.81 35.43
N LEU A 204 -60.93 26.59 34.46
CA LEU A 204 -61.14 28.03 34.59
C LEU A 204 -62.13 28.38 35.70
N GLU A 205 -63.21 27.59 35.84
CA GLU A 205 -64.19 27.75 36.92
C GLU A 205 -63.66 27.33 38.28
N ARG A 206 -62.78 26.33 38.35
CA ARG A 206 -62.05 25.99 39.58
C ARG A 206 -61.11 27.12 39.98
N LEU A 207 -60.27 27.59 39.07
CA LEU A 207 -59.33 28.69 39.33
C LEU A 207 -60.05 29.97 39.77
N THR A 208 -61.18 30.30 39.15
CA THR A 208 -61.96 31.49 39.52
C THR A 208 -62.68 31.33 40.86
N ARG A 209 -63.18 30.14 41.20
CA ARG A 209 -63.70 29.83 42.54
C ARG A 209 -62.61 29.86 43.62
N ASP A 210 -61.43 29.33 43.32
CA ASP A 210 -60.29 29.32 44.22
C ASP A 210 -59.82 30.74 44.55
N ILE A 211 -59.74 31.61 43.53
CA ILE A 211 -59.39 33.03 43.71
C ILE A 211 -60.46 33.76 44.53
N GLN A 212 -61.74 33.51 44.26
CA GLN A 212 -62.85 34.08 45.03
C GLN A 212 -62.81 33.62 46.49
N SER A 213 -62.49 32.35 46.77
CA SER A 213 -62.40 31.83 48.14
C SER A 213 -61.19 32.34 48.93
N LYS A 214 -60.05 32.57 48.25
CA LYS A 214 -58.78 32.96 48.89
C LYS A 214 -58.63 34.47 49.05
N LEU A 215 -59.15 35.24 48.10
CA LEU A 215 -58.94 36.70 48.02
C LEU A 215 -60.24 37.51 48.14
N SER A 216 -61.41 36.87 48.20
CA SER A 216 -62.73 37.52 48.32
C SER A 216 -63.06 38.53 47.21
N ILE A 217 -62.39 38.43 46.05
CA ILE A 217 -62.54 39.36 44.92
C ILE A 217 -63.05 38.62 43.69
N THR A 218 -64.02 39.22 42.99
CA THR A 218 -64.53 38.71 41.72
C THR A 218 -63.59 39.06 40.57
N VAL A 219 -63.09 38.03 39.89
CA VAL A 219 -62.18 38.20 38.75
C VAL A 219 -62.91 38.88 37.57
N PRO A 220 -62.38 40.00 37.03
CA PRO A 220 -62.95 40.66 35.86
C PRO A 220 -63.02 39.76 34.62
N GLU A 221 -64.02 39.98 33.77
CA GLU A 221 -64.24 39.17 32.56
C GLU A 221 -63.05 39.17 31.59
N LYS A 222 -62.31 40.29 31.52
CA LYS A 222 -61.09 40.41 30.69
C LYS A 222 -60.02 39.41 31.13
N ASP A 223 -59.81 39.26 32.43
CA ASP A 223 -58.78 38.37 32.98
C ASP A 223 -59.22 36.91 32.90
N ARG A 224 -60.54 36.64 33.07
CA ARG A 224 -61.11 35.32 32.78
C ARG A 224 -60.90 34.93 31.31
N LYS A 225 -61.00 35.88 30.39
CA LYS A 225 -60.75 35.69 28.95
C LYS A 225 -59.29 35.40 28.65
N ILE A 226 -58.37 36.11 29.30
CA ILE A 226 -56.91 35.88 29.16
C ILE A 226 -56.54 34.50 29.71
N ALA A 227 -57.05 34.13 30.89
CA ALA A 227 -56.82 32.82 31.48
C ALA A 227 -57.38 31.67 30.63
N ALA A 228 -58.57 31.84 30.04
CA ALA A 228 -59.13 30.87 29.10
C ALA A 228 -58.22 30.65 27.87
N LEU A 229 -57.69 31.73 27.29
CA LEU A 229 -56.74 31.66 26.18
C LEU A 229 -55.41 30.98 26.57
N MET A 230 -54.94 31.22 27.80
CA MET A 230 -53.72 30.58 28.31
C MET A 230 -53.91 29.07 28.51
N LEU A 231 -55.06 28.63 29.03
CA LEU A 231 -55.37 27.20 29.20
C LEU A 231 -55.47 26.49 27.85
N VAL A 232 -56.19 27.07 26.88
CA VAL A 232 -56.29 26.53 25.52
C VAL A 232 -54.91 26.46 24.85
N ARG A 233 -54.09 27.50 25.00
CA ARG A 233 -52.73 27.52 24.46
C ARG A 233 -51.83 26.47 25.11
N HIS A 234 -51.96 26.22 26.42
CA HIS A 234 -51.22 25.19 27.13
C HIS A 234 -51.62 23.78 26.69
N GLU A 235 -52.92 23.53 26.48
CA GLU A 235 -53.41 22.25 25.91
C GLU A 235 -52.91 22.02 24.48
N ASP A 236 -52.92 23.06 23.65
CA ASP A 236 -52.36 23.03 22.29
C ASP A 236 -50.86 22.76 22.30
N GLU A 237 -50.11 23.41 23.20
CA GLU A 237 -48.67 23.23 23.36
C GLU A 237 -48.36 21.81 23.88
N TRP A 238 -49.13 21.29 24.83
CA TRP A 238 -49.00 19.92 25.33
C TRP A 238 -49.29 18.89 24.24
N SER A 239 -50.37 19.08 23.47
CA SER A 239 -50.72 18.19 22.35
C SER A 239 -49.66 18.21 21.25
N ARG A 240 -49.07 19.37 20.96
CA ARG A 240 -47.94 19.50 20.02
C ARG A 240 -46.69 18.79 20.54
N GLN A 241 -46.39 18.89 21.84
CA GLN A 241 -45.26 18.20 22.44
C GLN A 241 -45.44 16.69 22.40
N GLN A 242 -46.63 16.18 22.72
CA GLN A 242 -46.94 14.75 22.62
C GLN A 242 -46.82 14.23 21.18
N LEU A 243 -47.31 14.99 20.21
CA LEU A 243 -47.18 14.63 18.79
C LEU A 243 -45.70 14.62 18.36
N SER A 244 -44.91 15.60 18.79
CA SER A 244 -43.47 15.66 18.50
C SER A 244 -42.72 14.45 19.08
N LEU A 245 -43.00 14.08 20.33
CA LEU A 245 -42.41 12.91 20.98
C LEU A 245 -42.81 11.61 20.29
N TRP A 246 -44.05 11.51 19.82
CA TRP A 246 -44.52 10.36 19.08
C TRP A 246 -43.84 10.24 17.70
N GLU A 247 -43.72 11.35 16.97
CA GLU A 247 -42.99 11.40 15.69
C GLU A 247 -41.50 11.06 15.84
N GLU A 248 -40.85 11.55 16.90
CA GLU A 248 -39.44 11.24 17.21
C GLU A 248 -39.25 9.76 17.48
N ARG A 249 -40.11 9.14 18.30
CA ARG A 249 -40.08 7.68 18.52
C ARG A 249 -40.24 6.89 17.24
N GLN A 250 -41.16 7.30 16.36
CA GLN A 250 -41.35 6.63 15.08
C GLN A 250 -40.11 6.76 14.18
N ARG A 251 -39.47 7.93 14.14
CA ARG A 251 -38.20 8.11 13.41
C ARG A 251 -37.08 7.25 13.97
N GLU A 252 -36.96 7.15 15.29
CA GLU A 252 -35.97 6.28 15.94
C GLU A 252 -36.21 4.80 15.63
N GLU A 253 -37.47 4.35 15.64
CA GLU A 253 -37.83 2.97 15.28
C GLU A 253 -37.51 2.65 13.81
N GLU A 254 -37.78 3.58 12.90
CA GLU A 254 -37.41 3.45 11.48
C GLU A 254 -35.89 3.39 11.29
N GLN A 255 -35.15 4.25 11.99
CA GLN A 255 -33.68 4.24 11.96
C GLN A 255 -33.12 2.92 12.48
N ARG A 256 -33.64 2.41 13.61
CA ARG A 256 -33.23 1.10 14.15
C ARG A 256 -33.49 -0.03 13.17
N ARG A 257 -34.67 -0.06 12.54
CA ARG A 257 -35.01 -1.06 11.50
C ARG A 257 -34.09 -0.94 10.28
N GLU A 258 -33.73 0.26 9.88
CA GLU A 258 -32.79 0.47 8.78
C GLU A 258 -31.37 0.01 9.15
N GLU A 259 -30.90 0.32 10.34
CA GLU A 259 -29.61 -0.13 10.87
C GLU A 259 -29.53 -1.65 10.97
N GLU A 260 -30.58 -2.32 11.46
CA GLU A 260 -30.66 -3.78 11.48
C GLU A 260 -30.56 -4.38 10.08
N ARG A 261 -31.26 -3.80 9.09
CA ARG A 261 -31.16 -4.22 7.68
C ARG A 261 -29.75 -4.02 7.12
N ARG A 262 -29.09 -2.90 7.46
CA ARG A 262 -27.71 -2.61 7.06
C ARG A 262 -26.75 -3.61 7.70
N LEU A 263 -26.85 -3.86 9.00
CA LEU A 263 -26.05 -4.84 9.73
C LEU A 263 -26.26 -6.26 9.20
N HIS A 264 -27.50 -6.64 8.90
CA HIS A 264 -27.80 -7.94 8.31
C HIS A 264 -27.15 -8.10 6.92
N SER A 265 -27.29 -7.08 6.07
CA SER A 265 -26.67 -7.04 4.74
C SER A 265 -25.15 -7.10 4.83
N GLU A 266 -24.54 -6.39 5.78
CA GLU A 266 -23.09 -6.45 6.03
C GLU A 266 -22.64 -7.82 6.54
N ARG A 267 -23.40 -8.45 7.45
CA ARG A 267 -23.09 -9.81 7.93
C ARG A 267 -23.11 -10.82 6.79
N LEU A 268 -24.08 -10.73 5.87
CA LEU A 268 -24.13 -11.57 4.68
C LEU A 268 -22.93 -11.32 3.75
N ARG A 269 -22.62 -10.05 3.46
CA ARG A 269 -21.44 -9.68 2.66
C ARG A 269 -20.13 -10.20 3.26
N ARG A 270 -19.95 -10.08 4.58
CA ARG A 270 -18.78 -10.60 5.30
C ARG A 270 -18.72 -12.13 5.22
N ARG A 271 -19.86 -12.83 5.38
CA ARG A 271 -19.94 -14.29 5.23
C ARG A 271 -19.59 -14.75 3.81
N GLU A 272 -20.10 -14.08 2.79
CA GLU A 272 -19.77 -14.37 1.39
C GLU A 272 -18.30 -14.12 1.09
N LEU A 273 -17.73 -13.02 1.59
CA LEU A 273 -16.31 -12.71 1.42
C LEU A 273 -15.45 -13.82 2.04
N LEU A 274 -15.75 -14.25 3.27
CA LEU A 274 -15.03 -15.34 3.93
C LEU A 274 -15.16 -16.66 3.15
N ARG A 275 -16.34 -16.98 2.61
CA ARG A 275 -16.52 -18.15 1.73
C ARG A 275 -15.66 -18.06 0.48
N ARG A 276 -15.55 -16.88 -0.14
CA ARG A 276 -14.68 -16.67 -1.32
C ARG A 276 -13.20 -16.81 -0.96
N ILE A 277 -12.78 -16.27 0.19
CA ILE A 277 -11.41 -16.39 0.68
C ILE A 277 -11.05 -17.86 0.94
N ARG A 278 -11.92 -18.62 1.61
CA ARG A 278 -11.71 -20.06 1.87
C ARG A 278 -11.56 -20.86 0.58
N ARG A 279 -12.48 -20.68 -0.38
CA ARG A 279 -12.37 -21.33 -1.71
C ARG A 279 -11.06 -21.00 -2.41
N TRP A 280 -10.64 -19.74 -2.36
CA TRP A 280 -9.38 -19.32 -2.94
C TRP A 280 -8.17 -19.97 -2.24
N GLN A 281 -8.19 -20.10 -0.91
CA GLN A 281 -7.15 -20.81 -0.15
C GLN A 281 -7.09 -22.29 -0.54
N GLU A 282 -8.23 -22.98 -0.61
CA GLU A 282 -8.34 -24.36 -1.07
C GLU A 282 -7.78 -24.53 -2.50
N ASP A 283 -8.09 -23.62 -3.41
CA ASP A 283 -7.58 -23.63 -4.78
C ASP A 283 -6.06 -23.40 -4.84
N VAL A 284 -5.50 -22.55 -3.98
CA VAL A 284 -4.06 -22.32 -3.88
C VAL A 284 -3.36 -23.55 -3.31
N GLU A 285 -3.92 -24.14 -2.26
CA GLU A 285 -3.40 -25.37 -1.66
C GLU A 285 -3.47 -26.55 -2.62
N ALA A 286 -4.58 -26.73 -3.33
CA ALA A 286 -4.73 -27.78 -4.34
C ALA A 286 -3.66 -27.66 -5.44
N ARG A 287 -3.36 -26.43 -5.88
CA ARG A 287 -2.27 -26.16 -6.81
C ARG A 287 -0.89 -26.46 -6.20
N ARG A 288 -0.67 -26.16 -4.92
CA ARG A 288 0.57 -26.52 -4.21
C ARG A 288 0.72 -28.04 -4.11
N ARG A 289 -0.32 -28.77 -3.68
CA ARG A 289 -0.33 -30.24 -3.59
C ARG A 289 -0.06 -30.89 -4.95
N ARG A 290 -0.61 -30.36 -6.05
CA ARG A 290 -0.32 -30.83 -7.41
C ARG A 290 1.16 -30.66 -7.79
N ARG A 291 1.77 -29.52 -7.47
CA ARG A 291 3.20 -29.29 -7.73
C ARG A 291 4.08 -30.24 -6.91
N VAL A 292 3.80 -30.36 -5.62
CA VAL A 292 4.55 -31.28 -4.74
C VAL A 292 4.46 -32.71 -5.26
N ARG A 293 3.27 -33.20 -5.62
CA ARG A 293 3.12 -34.54 -6.21
C ARG A 293 3.90 -34.72 -7.52
N GLN A 294 3.95 -33.70 -8.36
CA GLN A 294 4.74 -33.75 -9.60
C GLN A 294 6.25 -33.77 -9.31
N GLU A 295 6.70 -33.01 -8.32
CA GLU A 295 8.09 -32.99 -7.86
C GLU A 295 8.47 -34.34 -7.22
N GLU A 296 7.60 -34.92 -6.39
CA GLU A 296 7.77 -36.26 -5.81
C GLU A 296 7.88 -37.33 -6.90
N GLN A 297 6.97 -37.35 -7.87
CA GLN A 297 7.03 -38.28 -9.00
C GLN A 297 8.33 -38.13 -9.80
N GLN A 298 8.81 -36.91 -10.02
CA GLN A 298 10.08 -36.68 -10.71
C GLN A 298 11.28 -37.09 -9.86
N ALA A 299 11.22 -36.89 -8.54
CA ALA A 299 12.25 -37.33 -7.61
C ALA A 299 12.31 -38.87 -7.56
N GLU A 300 11.18 -39.56 -7.45
CA GLU A 300 11.08 -41.02 -7.49
C GLU A 300 11.67 -41.59 -8.78
N LEU A 301 11.37 -40.99 -9.94
CA LEU A 301 11.96 -41.41 -11.21
C LEU A 301 13.50 -41.25 -11.22
N ARG A 302 14.00 -40.12 -10.70
CA ARG A 302 15.46 -39.89 -10.58
C ARG A 302 16.09 -40.88 -9.61
N GLU A 303 15.47 -41.16 -8.48
CA GLU A 303 15.95 -42.15 -7.52
C GLU A 303 16.01 -43.54 -8.14
N GLN A 304 15.00 -43.93 -8.91
CA GLN A 304 15.02 -45.20 -9.65
C GLN A 304 16.14 -45.25 -10.70
N GLU A 305 16.38 -44.15 -11.42
CA GLU A 305 17.50 -44.05 -12.36
C GLU A 305 18.85 -44.15 -11.65
N MET A 306 19.02 -43.42 -10.54
CA MET A 306 20.22 -43.46 -9.72
C MET A 306 20.45 -44.85 -9.14
N ALA A 307 19.41 -45.51 -8.62
CA ALA A 307 19.49 -46.89 -8.15
C ALA A 307 19.94 -47.86 -9.25
N ARG A 308 19.39 -47.73 -10.46
CA ARG A 308 19.83 -48.53 -11.63
C ARG A 308 21.29 -48.25 -12.00
N HIS A 309 21.73 -46.99 -11.94
CA HIS A 309 23.13 -46.63 -12.16
C HIS A 309 24.04 -47.23 -11.09
N GLU A 310 23.67 -47.11 -9.81
CA GLU A 310 24.40 -47.70 -8.69
C GLU A 310 24.51 -49.21 -8.82
N GLU A 311 23.43 -49.92 -9.16
CA GLU A 311 23.46 -51.36 -9.38
C GLU A 311 24.42 -51.76 -10.51
N ARG A 312 24.43 -51.02 -11.62
CA ARG A 312 25.39 -51.24 -12.71
C ARG A 312 26.83 -51.05 -12.24
N TRP A 313 27.10 -50.00 -11.47
CA TRP A 313 28.43 -49.76 -10.89
C TRP A 313 28.83 -50.83 -9.89
N ARG A 314 27.91 -51.28 -9.03
CA ARG A 314 28.15 -52.39 -8.09
C ARG A 314 28.52 -53.67 -8.83
N ARG A 315 27.81 -54.01 -9.91
CA ARG A 315 28.14 -55.19 -10.75
C ARG A 315 29.53 -55.06 -11.37
N LEU A 316 29.85 -53.92 -11.98
CA LEU A 316 31.18 -53.67 -12.56
C LEU A 316 32.29 -53.71 -11.49
N ALA A 317 32.03 -53.22 -10.28
CA ALA A 317 32.98 -53.29 -9.17
C ALA A 317 33.23 -54.73 -8.73
N VAL A 318 32.18 -55.54 -8.56
CA VAL A 318 32.30 -56.97 -8.25
C VAL A 318 33.06 -57.72 -9.34
N GLU A 319 32.80 -57.44 -10.62
CA GLU A 319 33.54 -58.04 -11.74
C GLU A 319 35.03 -57.63 -11.75
N GLN A 320 35.33 -56.36 -11.48
CA GLN A 320 36.70 -55.86 -11.36
C GLN A 320 37.44 -56.52 -10.19
N GLU A 321 36.77 -56.69 -9.05
CA GLU A 321 37.32 -57.40 -7.89
C GLU A 321 37.56 -58.88 -8.19
N ALA A 322 36.63 -59.57 -8.85
CA ALA A 322 36.81 -60.95 -9.28
C ALA A 322 38.02 -61.10 -10.21
N ARG A 323 38.16 -60.23 -11.22
CA ARG A 323 39.33 -60.20 -12.10
C ARG A 323 40.65 -59.96 -11.35
N ARG A 324 40.63 -59.09 -10.33
CA ARG A 324 41.81 -58.86 -9.47
C ARG A 324 42.16 -60.11 -8.66
N ARG A 325 41.16 -60.80 -8.13
CA ARG A 325 41.34 -62.07 -7.40
C ARG A 325 41.90 -63.16 -8.30
N GLU A 326 41.32 -63.35 -9.49
CA GLU A 326 41.83 -64.32 -10.48
C GLU A 326 43.28 -64.05 -10.88
N ARG A 327 43.66 -62.79 -11.12
CA ARG A 327 45.06 -62.42 -11.42
C ARG A 327 45.99 -62.70 -10.24
N ALA A 328 45.54 -62.41 -9.02
CA ALA A 328 46.32 -62.69 -7.82
C ALA A 328 46.50 -64.19 -7.60
N GLU A 329 45.46 -65.00 -7.84
CA GLU A 329 45.52 -66.47 -7.78
C GLU A 329 46.43 -67.05 -8.87
N ALA A 330 46.34 -66.54 -10.11
CA ALA A 330 47.24 -66.95 -11.20
C ALA A 330 48.70 -66.62 -10.86
N ALA A 331 48.97 -65.42 -10.34
CA ALA A 331 50.32 -65.04 -9.90
C ALA A 331 50.84 -65.91 -8.75
N ARG A 332 49.97 -66.35 -7.83
CA ARG A 332 50.33 -67.31 -6.77
C ARG A 332 50.72 -68.67 -7.36
N ARG A 333 49.93 -69.21 -8.28
CA ARG A 333 50.22 -70.48 -8.96
C ARG A 333 51.54 -70.41 -9.73
N GLU A 334 51.76 -69.35 -10.51
CA GLU A 334 53.04 -69.15 -11.22
C GLU A 334 54.23 -69.04 -10.25
N ALA A 335 54.06 -68.37 -9.10
CA ALA A 335 55.12 -68.26 -8.10
C ALA A 335 55.41 -69.62 -7.44
N GLU A 336 54.40 -70.44 -7.17
CA GLU A 336 54.54 -71.82 -6.68
C GLU A 336 55.27 -72.70 -7.70
N GLU A 337 54.90 -72.62 -8.98
CA GLU A 337 55.59 -73.34 -10.07
C GLU A 337 57.07 -72.92 -10.19
N ARG A 338 57.37 -71.62 -10.10
CA ARG A 338 58.75 -71.11 -10.11
C ARG A 338 59.55 -71.61 -8.91
N LYS A 339 58.95 -71.67 -7.71
CA LYS A 339 59.59 -72.25 -6.52
C LYS A 339 59.92 -73.72 -6.71
N HIS A 340 58.97 -74.52 -7.21
CA HIS A 340 59.21 -75.94 -7.47
C HIS A 340 60.30 -76.18 -8.52
N LEU A 341 60.38 -75.35 -9.57
CA LEU A 341 61.46 -75.42 -10.55
C LEU A 341 62.82 -75.07 -9.92
N GLN A 342 62.85 -74.06 -9.05
CA GLN A 342 64.07 -73.66 -8.34
C GLN A 342 64.55 -74.75 -7.38
N GLU A 343 63.64 -75.39 -6.64
CA GLU A 343 63.94 -76.51 -5.73
C GLU A 343 64.54 -77.70 -6.48
N ARG A 344 63.99 -78.08 -7.64
CA ARG A 344 64.54 -79.16 -8.48
C ARG A 344 65.94 -78.84 -8.98
N LEU A 345 66.17 -77.62 -9.45
CA LEU A 345 67.49 -77.17 -9.92
C LEU A 345 68.52 -77.15 -8.79
N LEU A 346 68.14 -76.76 -7.58
CA LEU A 346 69.04 -76.79 -6.42
C LEU A 346 69.38 -78.23 -6.02
N HIS A 347 68.40 -79.13 -6.00
CA HIS A 347 68.63 -80.54 -5.67
C HIS A 347 69.57 -81.23 -6.66
N ASP A 348 69.45 -80.93 -7.96
CA ASP A 348 70.34 -81.47 -8.99
C ASP A 348 71.77 -80.88 -8.88
N LYS A 349 71.90 -79.59 -8.51
CA LYS A 349 73.21 -78.96 -8.26
C LYS A 349 73.90 -79.54 -7.03
N GLU A 350 73.18 -79.76 -5.93
CA GLU A 350 73.74 -80.37 -4.73
C GLU A 350 74.29 -81.78 -5.02
N ARG A 351 73.61 -82.56 -5.88
CA ARG A 351 74.10 -83.87 -6.34
C ARG A 351 75.40 -83.76 -7.15
N GLN A 352 75.55 -82.72 -7.96
CA GLN A 352 76.76 -82.48 -8.76
C GLN A 352 77.93 -82.03 -7.88
N GLU A 353 77.69 -81.13 -6.92
CA GLU A 353 78.75 -80.64 -6.02
C GLU A 353 79.36 -81.74 -5.16
N VAL A 354 78.55 -82.69 -4.68
CA VAL A 354 79.05 -83.85 -3.92
C VAL A 354 80.00 -84.70 -4.78
N GLN A 355 79.70 -84.87 -6.07
CA GLN A 355 80.57 -85.60 -7.01
C GLN A 355 81.87 -84.86 -7.33
N GLU A 356 81.86 -83.53 -7.36
CA GLU A 356 83.05 -82.72 -7.62
C GLU A 356 84.00 -82.68 -6.41
N ARG A 357 83.48 -82.55 -5.19
CA ARG A 357 84.29 -82.53 -3.95
C ARG A 357 85.10 -83.82 -3.76
N GLU A 358 84.57 -84.97 -4.16
CA GLU A 358 85.30 -86.25 -4.15
C GLU A 358 86.46 -86.31 -5.15
N ARG A 359 86.37 -85.57 -6.27
CA ARG A 359 87.42 -85.51 -7.30
C ARG A 359 88.54 -84.56 -6.90
N GLU A 360 88.21 -83.43 -6.28
CA GLU A 360 89.18 -82.41 -5.89
C GLU A 360 90.14 -82.85 -4.78
N LEU A 361 89.64 -83.59 -3.79
CA LEU A 361 90.48 -84.17 -2.72
C LEU A 361 91.60 -85.06 -3.27
N ARG A 362 91.38 -85.75 -4.40
CA ARG A 362 92.36 -86.60 -5.08
C ARG A 362 93.45 -85.80 -5.81
N LEU A 363 93.13 -84.57 -6.24
CA LEU A 363 94.06 -83.69 -6.97
C LEU A 363 94.93 -82.85 -6.02
N ALA A 364 94.39 -82.46 -4.86
CA ALA A 364 95.11 -81.67 -3.85
C ALA A 364 96.38 -82.39 -3.34
N GLN A 365 96.32 -83.71 -3.13
CA GLN A 365 97.46 -84.53 -2.69
C GLN A 365 98.62 -84.56 -3.68
N ARG A 366 98.36 -84.35 -4.98
CA ARG A 366 99.40 -84.37 -6.04
C ARG A 366 100.12 -83.03 -6.21
N ARG A 367 99.46 -81.91 -5.87
CA ARG A 367 100.01 -80.55 -6.06
C ARG A 367 101.02 -80.17 -5.00
N GLU A 368 100.85 -80.67 -3.77
CA GLU A 368 101.71 -80.33 -2.64
C GLU A 368 103.18 -80.82 -2.84
N GLN A 369 103.37 -81.93 -3.54
CA GLN A 369 104.68 -82.51 -3.81
C GLN A 369 105.51 -81.71 -4.82
N ARG A 370 104.86 -80.95 -5.73
CA ARG A 370 105.53 -80.16 -6.77
C ARG A 370 105.91 -78.75 -6.30
N ALA A 371 105.20 -78.18 -5.34
CA ALA A 371 105.38 -76.79 -4.91
C ALA A 371 106.63 -76.53 -4.04
N ARG A 372 107.25 -77.58 -3.47
CA ARG A 372 108.38 -77.42 -2.53
C ARG A 372 109.73 -77.09 -3.21
N ARG A 373 109.88 -77.32 -4.52
CA ARG A 373 111.20 -77.25 -5.18
C ARG A 373 111.51 -75.94 -5.94
N SER A 374 110.54 -75.05 -6.17
CA SER A 374 110.76 -73.88 -7.05
C SER A 374 110.88 -72.51 -6.34
N ARG A 375 110.59 -72.41 -5.04
CA ARG A 375 110.22 -71.11 -4.43
C ARG A 375 111.35 -70.11 -4.16
N ARG A 376 112.60 -70.52 -3.93
CA ARG A 376 113.64 -69.60 -3.38
C ARG A 376 114.55 -68.92 -4.41
N SER A 377 114.54 -69.34 -5.67
CA SER A 377 115.36 -68.74 -6.74
C SER A 377 114.64 -67.62 -7.50
N GLN A 378 113.31 -67.67 -7.55
CA GLN A 378 112.46 -66.70 -8.26
C GLN A 378 112.39 -65.34 -7.55
N GLU A 379 112.30 -65.32 -6.21
CA GLU A 379 112.05 -64.11 -5.40
C GLU A 379 113.12 -63.01 -5.54
N ARG A 380 114.37 -63.34 -5.89
CA ARG A 380 115.46 -62.36 -6.01
C ARG A 380 115.51 -61.67 -7.38
N ARG A 381 115.04 -62.34 -8.43
CA ARG A 381 114.99 -61.79 -9.80
C ARG A 381 113.79 -60.87 -9.99
N GLU A 382 112.72 -61.10 -9.23
CA GLU A 382 111.49 -60.31 -9.25
C GLU A 382 111.69 -58.89 -8.71
N ARG A 383 112.47 -58.73 -7.64
CA ARG A 383 112.65 -57.44 -6.96
C ARG A 383 113.27 -56.32 -7.81
N ARG A 384 114.13 -56.65 -8.79
CA ARG A 384 114.74 -55.64 -9.70
C ARG A 384 113.87 -55.32 -10.91
N ARG A 385 113.07 -56.28 -11.40
CA ARG A 385 112.05 -56.02 -12.44
C ARG A 385 110.96 -55.09 -11.90
N LEU A 386 110.51 -55.34 -10.67
CA LEU A 386 109.45 -54.56 -10.01
C LEU A 386 109.74 -53.06 -9.93
N GLN A 387 111.01 -52.61 -9.84
CA GLN A 387 111.35 -51.18 -9.79
C GLN A 387 111.23 -50.49 -11.17
N GLN A 388 111.67 -51.14 -12.24
CA GLN A 388 111.52 -50.62 -13.61
C GLN A 388 110.07 -50.69 -14.09
N ASP A 389 109.36 -51.72 -13.65
CA ASP A 389 107.93 -51.86 -13.89
C ASP A 389 107.16 -50.77 -13.13
N ASN A 390 107.54 -50.41 -11.89
CA ASN A 390 106.88 -49.34 -11.13
C ASN A 390 106.89 -47.98 -11.87
N CYS A 391 108.03 -47.55 -12.43
CA CYS A 391 108.09 -46.29 -13.18
C CYS A 391 107.26 -46.31 -14.47
N ARG A 392 107.19 -47.47 -15.15
CA ARG A 392 106.35 -47.65 -16.35
C ARG A 392 104.87 -47.66 -15.99
N GLU A 393 104.51 -48.30 -14.88
CA GLU A 393 103.14 -48.35 -14.36
C GLU A 393 102.67 -46.96 -13.88
N GLN A 394 103.54 -46.11 -13.33
CA GLN A 394 103.18 -44.73 -12.97
C GLN A 394 102.78 -43.88 -14.19
N LEU A 395 103.55 -43.96 -15.28
CA LEU A 395 103.22 -43.29 -16.55
C LEU A 395 101.95 -43.86 -17.18
N ARG A 396 101.77 -45.20 -17.15
CA ARG A 396 100.53 -45.85 -17.59
C ARG A 396 99.32 -45.41 -16.77
N HIS A 397 99.47 -45.29 -15.46
CA HIS A 397 98.42 -44.83 -14.56
C HIS A 397 98.03 -43.36 -14.84
N MET A 398 99.00 -42.48 -15.09
CA MET A 398 98.69 -41.09 -15.45
C MET A 398 97.92 -40.99 -16.78
N LEU A 399 98.29 -41.80 -17.78
CA LEU A 399 97.57 -41.85 -19.07
C LEU A 399 96.16 -42.43 -18.91
N LEU A 400 96.02 -43.56 -18.18
CA LEU A 400 94.73 -44.16 -17.89
C LEU A 400 93.83 -43.24 -17.06
N GLN A 401 94.39 -42.48 -16.12
CA GLN A 401 93.64 -41.48 -15.36
C GLN A 401 93.12 -40.36 -16.26
N ARG A 402 93.94 -39.88 -17.20
CA ARG A 402 93.51 -38.87 -18.18
C ARG A 402 92.44 -39.41 -19.12
N GLU A 403 92.61 -40.62 -19.65
CA GLU A 403 91.60 -41.29 -20.49
C GLU A 403 90.29 -41.51 -19.73
N ALA A 404 90.36 -41.93 -18.46
CA ALA A 404 89.18 -42.11 -17.61
C ALA A 404 88.47 -40.77 -17.32
N GLN A 405 89.23 -39.68 -17.11
CA GLN A 405 88.68 -38.34 -16.94
C GLN A 405 88.00 -37.84 -18.23
N GLU A 406 88.66 -37.99 -19.38
CA GLU A 406 88.11 -37.63 -20.69
C GLU A 406 86.84 -38.44 -21.00
N GLN A 407 86.81 -39.74 -20.67
CA GLN A 407 85.62 -40.58 -20.79
C GLN A 407 84.48 -40.16 -19.85
N SER A 408 84.79 -39.80 -18.59
CA SER A 408 83.77 -39.29 -17.65
C SER A 408 83.16 -37.99 -18.15
N GLN A 409 84.00 -37.05 -18.63
CA GLN A 409 83.54 -35.79 -19.21
C GLN A 409 82.70 -36.01 -20.47
N ALA A 410 83.10 -36.94 -21.35
CA ALA A 410 82.32 -37.31 -22.54
C ALA A 410 80.96 -37.93 -22.16
N GLN A 411 80.92 -38.80 -21.15
CA GLN A 411 79.68 -39.37 -20.63
C GLN A 411 78.78 -38.31 -19.99
N GLU A 412 79.35 -37.37 -19.23
CA GLU A 412 78.61 -36.24 -18.66
C GLU A 412 78.04 -35.32 -19.75
N ALA A 413 78.83 -35.01 -20.78
CA ALA A 413 78.36 -34.23 -21.93
C ALA A 413 77.23 -34.96 -22.67
N ALA A 414 77.37 -36.27 -22.91
CA ALA A 414 76.31 -37.08 -23.52
C ALA A 414 75.04 -37.13 -22.65
N ARG A 415 75.18 -37.24 -21.32
CA ARG A 415 74.06 -37.17 -20.37
C ARG A 415 73.37 -35.81 -20.40
N ARG A 416 74.12 -34.70 -20.41
CA ARG A 416 73.58 -33.34 -20.51
C ARG A 416 72.80 -33.13 -21.81
N HIS A 417 73.40 -33.51 -22.94
CA HIS A 417 72.76 -33.43 -24.24
C HIS A 417 71.46 -34.26 -24.31
N LEU A 418 71.44 -35.47 -23.73
CA LEU A 418 70.23 -36.29 -23.65
C LEU A 418 69.13 -35.62 -22.80
N LEU A 419 69.50 -34.99 -21.68
CA LEU A 419 68.56 -34.26 -20.82
C LEU A 419 67.98 -33.04 -21.54
N GLU A 420 68.80 -32.28 -22.26
CA GLU A 420 68.36 -31.16 -23.09
C GLU A 420 67.37 -31.60 -24.17
N GLN A 421 67.65 -32.71 -24.87
CA GLN A 421 66.71 -33.28 -25.84
C GLN A 421 65.38 -33.70 -25.20
N LYS A 422 65.42 -34.31 -24.00
CA LYS A 422 64.20 -34.67 -23.27
C LYS A 422 63.41 -33.43 -22.83
N LEU A 423 64.10 -32.38 -22.38
CA LEU A 423 63.49 -31.11 -22.01
C LEU A 423 62.80 -30.47 -23.22
N LEU A 424 63.47 -30.41 -24.37
CA LEU A 424 62.91 -29.90 -25.62
C LEU A 424 61.65 -30.68 -26.04
N ARG A 425 61.70 -32.02 -26.03
CA ARG A 425 60.54 -32.88 -26.32
C ARG A 425 59.39 -32.63 -25.35
N SER A 426 59.68 -32.47 -24.05
CA SER A 426 58.65 -32.16 -23.05
C SER A 426 58.02 -30.78 -23.26
N GLY A 427 58.82 -29.79 -23.68
CA GLY A 427 58.35 -28.45 -24.03
C GLY A 427 57.45 -28.45 -25.26
N GLN A 428 57.83 -29.18 -26.32
CA GLN A 428 57.01 -29.38 -27.52
C GLN A 428 55.69 -30.08 -27.18
N ASN A 429 55.73 -31.16 -26.39
CA ASN A 429 54.54 -31.86 -25.96
C ASN A 429 53.60 -30.95 -25.15
N ARG A 430 54.14 -30.13 -24.24
CA ARG A 430 53.35 -29.14 -23.50
C ARG A 430 52.73 -28.10 -24.43
N ALA A 431 53.47 -27.60 -25.41
CA ALA A 431 52.96 -26.63 -26.38
C ALA A 431 51.81 -27.23 -27.20
N HIS A 432 51.93 -28.47 -27.68
CA HIS A 432 50.86 -29.16 -28.41
C HIS A 432 49.61 -29.38 -27.55
N LEU A 433 49.77 -29.77 -26.28
CA LEU A 433 48.64 -29.93 -25.37
C LEU A 433 47.92 -28.60 -25.10
N LEU A 434 48.67 -27.51 -24.94
CA LEU A 434 48.09 -26.17 -24.77
C LEU A 434 47.36 -25.72 -26.04
N GLN A 435 47.93 -25.95 -27.22
CA GLN A 435 47.28 -25.63 -28.49
C GLN A 435 45.99 -26.43 -28.68
N ALA A 436 46.01 -27.74 -28.42
CA ALA A 436 44.81 -28.58 -28.46
C ALA A 436 43.74 -28.09 -27.48
N ARG A 437 44.15 -27.68 -26.28
CA ARG A 437 43.23 -27.11 -25.28
C ARG A 437 42.63 -25.78 -25.71
N ILE A 438 43.43 -24.89 -26.31
CA ILE A 438 42.95 -23.61 -26.85
C ILE A 438 41.93 -23.86 -27.96
N GLN A 439 42.22 -24.78 -28.90
CA GLN A 439 41.30 -25.15 -29.97
C GLN A 439 39.99 -25.74 -29.42
N GLU A 440 40.07 -26.60 -28.40
CA GLU A 440 38.88 -27.14 -27.74
C GLU A 440 38.02 -26.04 -27.11
N LEU A 441 38.64 -25.08 -26.41
CA LEU A 441 37.94 -23.95 -25.81
C LEU A 441 37.32 -23.03 -26.87
N GLN A 442 37.99 -22.79 -27.98
CA GLN A 442 37.45 -22.03 -29.11
C GLN A 442 36.23 -22.71 -29.72
N LEU A 443 36.27 -24.03 -29.91
CA LEU A 443 35.12 -24.79 -30.41
C LEU A 443 33.94 -24.76 -29.43
N ARG A 444 34.20 -24.82 -28.11
CA ARG A 444 33.16 -24.67 -27.08
C ARG A 444 32.56 -23.27 -27.10
N ALA A 445 33.39 -22.23 -27.15
CA ALA A 445 32.93 -20.85 -27.24
C ALA A 445 32.07 -20.61 -28.50
N ALA A 446 32.48 -21.14 -29.66
CA ALA A 446 31.69 -21.03 -30.90
C ALA A 446 30.30 -21.70 -30.78
N ARG A 447 30.23 -22.88 -30.15
CA ARG A 447 28.95 -23.57 -29.89
C ARG A 447 28.07 -22.77 -28.92
N GLU A 448 28.65 -22.18 -27.89
CA GLU A 448 27.94 -21.34 -26.93
C GLU A 448 27.41 -20.06 -27.61
N GLU A 449 28.20 -19.43 -28.48
CA GLU A 449 27.76 -18.27 -29.28
C GLU A 449 26.58 -18.61 -30.19
N GLU A 450 26.59 -19.78 -30.84
CA GLU A 450 25.46 -20.24 -31.65
C GLU A 450 24.20 -20.45 -30.79
N GLN A 451 24.33 -21.04 -29.61
CA GLN A 451 23.21 -21.19 -28.68
C GLN A 451 22.69 -19.84 -28.20
N ILE A 452 23.57 -18.88 -27.91
CA ILE A 452 23.20 -17.51 -27.54
C ILE A 452 22.47 -16.83 -28.70
N ARG A 453 22.95 -16.96 -29.94
CA ARG A 453 22.28 -16.39 -31.13
C ARG A 453 20.88 -16.96 -31.31
N LEU A 454 20.70 -18.28 -31.19
CA LEU A 454 19.38 -18.92 -31.28
C LEU A 454 18.47 -18.47 -30.14
N ALA A 455 18.99 -18.35 -28.91
CA ALA A 455 18.24 -17.84 -27.77
C ALA A 455 17.81 -16.39 -27.98
N GLN A 456 18.68 -15.54 -28.51
CA GLN A 456 18.37 -14.14 -28.85
C GLN A 456 17.30 -14.04 -29.94
N GLN A 457 17.37 -14.88 -30.98
CA GLN A 457 16.33 -14.93 -32.02
C GLN A 457 14.97 -15.34 -31.45
N ARG A 458 14.94 -16.37 -30.59
CA ARG A 458 13.71 -16.83 -29.90
C ARG A 458 13.14 -15.74 -29.00
N ALA A 459 13.98 -15.10 -28.18
CA ALA A 459 13.58 -13.99 -27.31
C ALA A 459 13.08 -12.79 -28.13
N GLY A 460 13.74 -12.48 -29.26
CA GLY A 460 13.32 -11.43 -30.18
C GLY A 460 11.95 -11.69 -30.79
N TRP A 461 11.67 -12.92 -31.21
CA TRP A 461 10.36 -13.32 -31.72
C TRP A 461 9.28 -13.21 -30.65
N GLN A 462 9.53 -13.72 -29.44
CA GLN A 462 8.61 -13.62 -28.31
C GLN A 462 8.33 -12.15 -27.94
N ARG A 463 9.35 -11.30 -27.93
CA ARG A 463 9.20 -9.85 -27.66
C ARG A 463 8.31 -9.18 -28.71
N ARG A 464 8.48 -9.52 -30.00
CA ARG A 464 7.63 -9.01 -31.09
C ARG A 464 6.18 -9.47 -30.93
N GLN A 465 5.94 -10.72 -30.55
CA GLN A 465 4.60 -11.23 -30.26
C GLN A 465 3.94 -10.51 -29.09
N LEU A 466 4.64 -10.40 -27.95
CA LEU A 466 4.14 -9.67 -26.78
C LEU A 466 3.83 -8.20 -27.11
N LEU A 467 4.64 -7.56 -27.95
CA LEU A 467 4.37 -6.20 -28.41
C LEU A 467 3.10 -6.12 -29.26
N ARG A 468 2.85 -7.09 -30.14
CA ARG A 468 1.61 -7.18 -30.92
C ARG A 468 0.40 -7.37 -30.00
N GLU A 469 0.48 -8.31 -29.06
CA GLU A 469 -0.58 -8.56 -28.08
C GLU A 469 -0.88 -7.31 -27.23
N LYS A 470 0.16 -6.62 -26.75
CA LYS A 470 0.01 -5.36 -26.01
C LYS A 470 -0.67 -4.29 -26.85
N LYS A 471 -0.32 -4.15 -28.13
CA LYS A 471 -0.98 -3.20 -29.05
C LYS A 471 -2.47 -3.52 -29.22
N VAL A 472 -2.80 -4.80 -29.43
CA VAL A 472 -4.21 -5.24 -29.55
C VAL A 472 -4.99 -4.96 -28.26
N LEU A 473 -4.40 -5.26 -27.09
CA LEU A 473 -5.02 -4.98 -25.80
C LEU A 473 -5.23 -3.47 -25.58
N ALA A 474 -4.26 -2.64 -25.98
CA ALA A 474 -4.40 -1.18 -25.90
C ALA A 474 -5.54 -0.67 -26.80
N GLN A 475 -5.64 -1.17 -28.03
CA GLN A 475 -6.73 -0.82 -28.95
C GLN A 475 -8.10 -1.23 -28.39
N LEU A 476 -8.22 -2.45 -27.85
CA LEU A 476 -9.46 -2.91 -27.20
C LEU A 476 -9.81 -2.05 -25.98
N GLY A 477 -8.81 -1.63 -25.19
CA GLY A 477 -8.98 -0.70 -24.08
C GLY A 477 -9.52 0.65 -24.55
N GLN A 478 -8.96 1.21 -25.62
CA GLN A 478 -9.43 2.47 -26.23
C GLN A 478 -10.86 2.36 -26.74
N GLN A 479 -11.21 1.27 -27.42
CA GLN A 479 -12.58 1.04 -27.89
C GLN A 479 -13.59 0.98 -26.73
N ARG A 480 -13.24 0.31 -25.64
CA ARG A 480 -14.09 0.27 -24.43
C ARG A 480 -14.26 1.65 -23.81
N LEU A 481 -13.19 2.44 -23.75
CA LEU A 481 -13.23 3.81 -23.26
C LEU A 481 -14.15 4.67 -24.13
N GLN A 482 -14.00 4.61 -25.45
CA GLN A 482 -14.83 5.34 -26.41
C GLN A 482 -16.31 4.96 -26.28
N GLN A 483 -16.61 3.66 -26.13
CA GLN A 483 -17.99 3.21 -25.91
C GLN A 483 -18.55 3.71 -24.58
N ALA A 484 -17.75 3.70 -23.50
CA ALA A 484 -18.16 4.23 -22.20
C ALA A 484 -18.41 5.75 -22.28
N GLU A 485 -17.55 6.47 -22.98
CA GLU A 485 -17.69 7.91 -23.21
C GLU A 485 -18.96 8.23 -24.00
N GLN A 486 -19.22 7.51 -25.10
CA GLN A 486 -20.45 7.68 -25.88
C GLN A 486 -21.70 7.44 -25.03
N ARG A 487 -21.71 6.38 -24.21
CA ARG A 487 -22.81 6.11 -23.28
C ARG A 487 -23.00 7.22 -22.26
N ALA A 488 -21.90 7.73 -21.68
CA ALA A 488 -21.93 8.84 -20.74
C ALA A 488 -22.45 10.14 -21.41
N ARG A 489 -22.00 10.43 -22.63
CA ARG A 489 -22.49 11.57 -23.44
C ARG A 489 -23.99 11.45 -23.70
N LEU A 490 -24.47 10.29 -24.16
CA LEU A 490 -25.89 10.04 -24.39
C LEU A 490 -26.71 10.18 -23.09
N GLN A 491 -26.21 9.67 -21.97
CA GLN A 491 -26.87 9.80 -20.68
C GLN A 491 -26.94 11.27 -20.23
N ARG A 492 -25.86 12.03 -20.38
CA ARG A 492 -25.84 13.48 -20.10
C ARG A 492 -26.84 14.21 -21.00
N SER A 493 -26.86 13.94 -22.30
CA SER A 493 -27.81 14.56 -23.24
C SER A 493 -29.27 14.23 -22.89
N ARG A 494 -29.58 12.96 -22.58
CA ARG A 494 -30.92 12.56 -22.13
C ARG A 494 -31.33 13.27 -20.85
N ARG A 495 -30.41 13.40 -19.87
CA ARG A 495 -30.68 14.12 -18.62
C ARG A 495 -30.93 15.60 -18.88
N VAL A 496 -30.12 16.26 -19.70
CA VAL A 496 -30.30 17.67 -20.10
C VAL A 496 -31.64 17.87 -20.80
N GLN A 497 -32.03 16.98 -21.71
CA GLN A 497 -33.34 17.05 -22.38
C GLN A 497 -34.51 16.90 -21.39
N ARG A 498 -34.44 15.94 -20.46
CA ARG A 498 -35.46 15.77 -19.41
C ARG A 498 -35.59 17.02 -18.55
N LEU A 499 -34.45 17.57 -18.09
CA LEU A 499 -34.43 18.81 -17.30
C LEU A 499 -35.01 20.00 -18.09
N ARG A 500 -34.72 20.12 -19.39
CA ARG A 500 -35.32 21.15 -20.25
C ARG A 500 -36.84 21.01 -20.34
N GLN A 501 -37.36 19.79 -20.48
CA GLN A 501 -38.81 19.55 -20.52
C GLN A 501 -39.48 19.86 -19.17
N GLU A 502 -38.87 19.43 -18.06
CA GLU A 502 -39.35 19.75 -16.71
C GLU A 502 -39.35 21.26 -16.44
N ASN A 503 -38.29 21.96 -16.81
CA ASN A 503 -38.22 23.41 -16.68
C ASN A 503 -39.32 24.10 -17.51
N ARG A 504 -39.55 23.69 -18.77
CA ARG A 504 -40.66 24.22 -19.58
C ARG A 504 -42.02 23.99 -18.92
N ARG A 505 -42.26 22.81 -18.33
CA ARG A 505 -43.51 22.53 -17.60
C ARG A 505 -43.67 23.43 -16.38
N LYS A 506 -42.59 23.63 -15.61
CA LYS A 506 -42.59 24.54 -14.47
C LYS A 506 -42.81 26.00 -14.89
N GLU A 507 -42.20 26.45 -15.98
CA GLU A 507 -42.41 27.78 -16.55
C GLU A 507 -43.87 28.00 -16.97
N LEU A 508 -44.49 27.03 -17.65
CA LEU A 508 -45.90 27.12 -18.04
C LEU A 508 -46.82 27.16 -16.82
N SER A 509 -46.59 26.30 -15.83
CA SER A 509 -47.36 26.31 -14.57
C SER A 509 -47.18 27.63 -13.83
N HIS A 510 -45.95 28.16 -13.77
CA HIS A 510 -45.68 29.46 -13.14
C HIS A 510 -46.41 30.60 -13.85
N ARG A 511 -46.43 30.62 -15.19
CA ARG A 511 -47.18 31.61 -15.96
C ARG A 511 -48.69 31.55 -15.69
N GLN A 512 -49.27 30.34 -15.63
CA GLN A 512 -50.69 30.17 -15.31
C GLN A 512 -51.02 30.64 -13.88
N LEU A 513 -50.15 30.31 -12.92
CA LEU A 513 -50.28 30.79 -11.54
C LEU A 513 -50.20 32.32 -11.47
N GLN A 514 -49.25 32.93 -12.18
CA GLN A 514 -49.13 34.40 -12.26
C GLN A 514 -50.40 35.04 -12.84
N GLN A 515 -50.98 34.47 -13.90
CA GLN A 515 -52.24 34.97 -14.47
C GLN A 515 -53.39 34.90 -13.47
N ARG A 516 -53.57 33.75 -12.79
CA ARG A 516 -54.61 33.60 -11.76
C ARG A 516 -54.45 34.59 -10.61
N VAL A 517 -53.21 34.84 -10.18
CA VAL A 517 -52.93 35.82 -9.13
C VAL A 517 -53.26 37.23 -9.62
N ARG A 518 -52.92 37.59 -10.86
CA ARG A 518 -53.29 38.89 -11.44
C ARG A 518 -54.80 39.07 -11.54
N GLU A 519 -55.53 38.07 -12.02
CA GLU A 519 -57.00 38.09 -12.10
C GLU A 519 -57.63 38.24 -10.71
N GLN A 520 -57.11 37.54 -9.71
CA GLN A 520 -57.56 37.69 -8.32
C GLN A 520 -57.27 39.09 -7.78
N GLU A 521 -56.08 39.62 -8.01
CA GLU A 521 -55.73 40.99 -7.62
C GLU A 521 -56.61 42.04 -8.32
N GLU A 522 -56.91 41.87 -9.60
CA GLU A 522 -57.81 42.74 -10.36
C GLU A 522 -59.23 42.67 -9.83
N ALA A 523 -59.78 41.47 -9.58
CA ALA A 523 -61.09 41.31 -8.96
C ALA A 523 -61.14 41.94 -7.56
N GLU A 524 -60.09 41.78 -6.75
CA GLU A 524 -59.99 42.47 -5.45
C GLU A 524 -59.91 43.99 -5.61
N ARG A 525 -59.21 44.50 -6.62
CA ARG A 525 -59.15 45.94 -6.93
C ARG A 525 -60.51 46.47 -7.34
N GLU A 526 -61.24 45.78 -8.21
CA GLU A 526 -62.60 46.15 -8.59
C GLU A 526 -63.55 46.14 -7.39
N LEU A 527 -63.47 45.13 -6.52
CA LEU A 527 -64.25 45.09 -5.29
C LEU A 527 -63.92 46.28 -4.37
N ARG A 528 -62.64 46.63 -4.23
CA ARG A 528 -62.21 47.82 -3.48
C ARG A 528 -62.73 49.11 -4.12
N GLN A 529 -62.71 49.22 -5.45
CA GLN A 529 -63.24 50.37 -6.19
C GLN A 529 -64.75 50.50 -6.00
N ARG A 530 -65.54 49.44 -6.20
CA ARG A 530 -66.99 49.45 -5.98
C ARG A 530 -67.35 49.81 -4.54
N ALA A 531 -66.59 49.30 -3.57
CA ALA A 531 -66.79 49.67 -2.17
C ALA A 531 -66.44 51.14 -1.90
N ALA A 532 -65.44 51.70 -2.59
CA ALA A 532 -65.12 53.12 -2.53
C ALA A 532 -66.23 53.97 -3.17
N GLU A 533 -66.70 53.63 -4.37
CA GLU A 533 -67.81 54.30 -5.06
C GLU A 533 -69.09 54.31 -4.21
N GLN A 534 -69.44 53.17 -3.58
CA GLN A 534 -70.59 53.11 -2.67
C GLN A 534 -70.43 54.00 -1.44
N LYS A 535 -69.20 54.09 -0.89
CA LYS A 535 -68.90 55.01 0.22
C LYS A 535 -69.00 56.46 -0.22
N GLU A 536 -68.45 56.80 -1.38
CA GLU A 536 -68.52 58.14 -1.98
C GLU A 536 -69.98 58.55 -2.21
N TRP A 537 -70.79 57.70 -2.84
CA TRP A 537 -72.21 57.96 -3.02
C TRP A 537 -72.95 58.19 -1.70
N ARG A 538 -72.65 57.38 -0.67
CA ARG A 538 -73.23 57.58 0.68
C ARG A 538 -72.79 58.91 1.28
N CYS A 539 -71.51 59.27 1.14
CA CYS A 539 -70.97 60.55 1.58
C CYS A 539 -71.65 61.73 0.87
N GLU A 540 -71.78 61.68 -0.46
CA GLU A 540 -72.45 62.71 -1.26
C GLU A 540 -73.93 62.86 -0.86
N ARG A 541 -74.65 61.76 -0.67
CA ARG A 541 -76.05 61.81 -0.22
C ARG A 541 -76.18 62.47 1.15
N LEU A 542 -75.35 62.08 2.11
CA LEU A 542 -75.34 62.70 3.44
C LEU A 542 -74.93 64.17 3.38
N GLN A 543 -74.00 64.53 2.48
CA GLN A 543 -73.60 65.92 2.27
C GLN A 543 -74.75 66.75 1.70
N ARG A 544 -75.48 66.26 0.70
CA ARG A 544 -76.68 66.94 0.17
C ARG A 544 -77.73 67.16 1.25
N GLN A 545 -78.01 66.14 2.06
CA GLN A 545 -78.94 66.27 3.19
C GLN A 545 -78.46 67.30 4.22
N ARG A 546 -77.16 67.35 4.51
CA ARG A 546 -76.57 68.37 5.39
C ARG A 546 -76.71 69.77 4.78
N GLU A 547 -76.47 69.92 3.48
CA GLU A 547 -76.62 71.19 2.77
C GLU A 547 -78.09 71.65 2.71
N GLU A 548 -79.03 70.73 2.50
CA GLU A 548 -80.47 71.01 2.55
C GLU A 548 -80.90 71.45 3.95
N MET A 549 -80.53 70.72 5.00
CA MET A 549 -80.79 71.10 6.39
C MET A 549 -80.16 72.46 6.72
N GLN A 550 -78.95 72.74 6.23
CA GLN A 550 -78.32 74.05 6.38
C GLN A 550 -79.09 75.14 5.64
N ARG A 551 -79.58 74.89 4.43
CA ARG A 551 -80.42 75.84 3.66
C ARG A 551 -81.74 76.11 4.37
N GLU A 552 -82.41 75.08 4.87
CA GLU A 552 -83.64 75.20 5.65
C GLU A 552 -83.39 75.97 6.95
N SER A 553 -82.32 75.65 7.67
CA SER A 553 -81.91 76.37 8.88
C SER A 553 -81.63 77.86 8.57
N ARG A 554 -81.00 78.17 7.44
CA ARG A 554 -80.80 79.56 6.97
C ARG A 554 -82.13 80.25 6.67
N LYS A 555 -83.07 79.61 5.95
CA LYS A 555 -84.41 80.17 5.68
C LYS A 555 -85.20 80.43 6.95
N VAL A 556 -85.16 79.51 7.92
CA VAL A 556 -85.81 79.70 9.23
C VAL A 556 -85.15 80.84 10.00
N ALA A 557 -83.82 80.95 9.95
CA ALA A 557 -83.10 82.06 10.56
C ALA A 557 -83.44 83.41 9.89
N GLU A 558 -83.54 83.45 8.56
CA GLU A 558 -84.00 84.61 7.77
C GLU A 558 -85.44 84.99 8.10
N ALA A 559 -86.37 84.02 8.15
CA ALA A 559 -87.75 84.26 8.56
C ALA A 559 -87.84 84.77 10.01
N SER A 560 -87.05 84.19 10.91
CA SER A 560 -86.95 84.65 12.31
C SER A 560 -86.33 86.03 12.40
N PHE A 561 -85.37 86.37 11.54
CA PHE A 561 -84.79 87.70 11.43
C PHE A 561 -85.84 88.70 10.93
N HIS A 562 -86.57 88.40 9.85
CA HIS A 562 -87.64 89.25 9.34
C HIS A 562 -88.78 89.42 10.34
N MET A 563 -89.17 88.39 11.08
CA MET A 563 -90.13 88.51 12.18
C MET A 563 -89.61 89.40 13.30
N ARG A 564 -88.34 89.24 13.70
CA ARG A 564 -87.69 90.11 14.70
C ARG A 564 -87.61 91.56 14.22
N GLU A 565 -87.31 91.80 12.95
CA GLU A 565 -87.31 93.15 12.35
C GLU A 565 -88.73 93.73 12.28
N ARG A 566 -89.75 92.97 11.87
CA ARG A 566 -91.16 93.39 11.91
C ARG A 566 -91.61 93.77 13.31
N VAL A 567 -91.24 92.96 14.31
CA VAL A 567 -91.50 93.28 15.73
C VAL A 567 -90.72 94.52 16.14
N ARG A 568 -89.46 94.71 15.72
CA ARG A 568 -88.71 95.96 15.95
C ARG A 568 -89.39 97.15 15.28
N GLU A 569 -89.85 97.06 14.04
CA GLU A 569 -90.59 98.11 13.34
C GLU A 569 -91.89 98.48 14.07
N GLN A 570 -92.59 97.49 14.64
CA GLN A 570 -93.85 97.71 15.38
C GLN A 570 -93.66 98.18 16.82
N THR A 571 -92.60 97.72 17.50
CA THR A 571 -92.33 98.06 18.92
C THR A 571 -91.49 99.33 19.04
N CYS A 572 -90.64 99.62 18.04
CA CYS A 572 -89.90 100.86 17.94
C CYS A 572 -90.66 101.87 17.06
N SER A 573 -91.76 102.43 17.59
CA SER A 573 -92.43 103.61 17.00
C SER A 573 -91.52 104.87 17.00
N ARG A 574 -90.35 104.78 17.65
CA ARG A 574 -89.36 105.85 17.80
C ARG A 574 -87.98 105.37 17.33
N SER A 575 -87.69 105.48 16.02
CA SER A 575 -86.38 105.14 15.48
C SER A 575 -85.30 106.08 16.02
N PHE A 576 -84.05 105.60 16.18
CA PHE A 576 -82.92 106.44 16.59
C PHE A 576 -82.75 107.67 15.68
N GLN A 577 -83.04 107.51 14.38
CA GLN A 577 -83.04 108.61 13.42
C GLN A 577 -84.16 109.64 13.71
N LYS A 578 -85.36 109.23 14.13
CA LYS A 578 -86.41 110.15 14.62
C LYS A 578 -86.02 110.81 15.94
N MET A 579 -85.39 110.10 16.87
CA MET A 579 -84.86 110.73 18.10
C MET A 579 -83.74 111.73 17.79
N ALA A 580 -82.88 111.45 16.82
CA ALA A 580 -81.83 112.37 16.38
C ALA A 580 -82.42 113.61 15.68
N LEU A 581 -83.44 113.43 14.83
CA LEU A 581 -84.17 114.53 14.19
C LEU A 581 -84.97 115.36 15.20
N GLU A 582 -85.65 114.73 16.16
CA GLU A 582 -86.33 115.41 17.27
C GLU A 582 -85.34 116.17 18.15
N ALA A 583 -84.17 115.60 18.48
CA ALA A 583 -83.13 116.29 19.23
C ALA A 583 -82.54 117.47 18.44
N GLN A 584 -82.34 117.33 17.12
CA GLN A 584 -81.94 118.43 16.24
C GLN A 584 -83.02 119.52 16.18
N LEU A 585 -84.30 119.15 16.02
CA LEU A 585 -85.45 120.05 15.99
C LEU A 585 -85.67 120.78 17.32
N PHE A 586 -85.55 120.08 18.46
CA PHE A 586 -85.54 120.69 19.80
C PHE A 586 -84.37 121.65 19.99
N SER A 587 -83.16 121.32 19.47
CA SER A 587 -82.02 122.24 19.52
C SER A 587 -82.24 123.49 18.64
N SER A 588 -82.96 123.36 17.53
CA SER A 588 -83.28 124.49 16.64
C SER A 588 -84.46 125.34 17.14
N LEU A 589 -85.42 124.75 17.85
CA LEU A 589 -86.56 125.46 18.45
C LEU A 589 -86.19 126.13 19.78
N GLY A 590 -85.15 125.65 20.47
CA GLY A 590 -84.55 126.34 21.62
C GLY A 590 -83.70 127.58 21.27
N LYS A 591 -83.57 127.93 19.98
CA LYS A 591 -82.81 129.10 19.51
C LYS A 591 -83.69 130.27 19.04
N LEU A 592 -85.01 130.22 19.25
CA LEU A 592 -85.93 131.29 18.88
C LEU A 592 -86.84 131.69 20.06
N LYS A 593 -86.37 132.72 20.79
CA LYS A 593 -87.05 133.63 21.74
C LYS A 593 -87.25 133.08 23.16
N LEU A 594 -86.87 133.77 24.24
CA LEU A 594 -86.64 135.20 24.49
C LEU A 594 -85.26 135.47 25.11
#